data_AF-A0A162GEM4-F1
#
_entry.id   AF-A0A162GEM4-F1
#
_cell.length_a   1.000
_cell.length_b   1.000
_cell.length_c   1.000
_cell.angle_alpha   90.00
_cell.angle_beta   90.00
_cell.angle_gamma   90.00
#
_symmetry.space_group_name_H-M   'P 1'
#
loop_
_entity.id
_entity.type
_entity.pdbx_description
1 polymer ?
#
loop_
_entity_poly.entity_id
_entity_poly.type
_entity_poly.pdbx_seq_one_letter_code
_entity_poly.pdbx_strand_id
1 'polypeptide(L)'
;MQIKRLEIAGFGKFQQKQFEFGDGLQVIYGLNESGKSTMRAFILGMLFGFPSRRHPLERHEPQGTNQYGGSIELVVDETTYRLTRLGDQPATLVNVQTQAAQPLALLDKWLAPYDRDQYLRLFTFNQAELTVLKTMHASDLNVQLQQVGLVGSAPWRETATTLRTDAEALYSPAAANPG
;
A
#
# COMPACT_ATOMS: atom_id res chain seq x y z
N MET A 1 4.30 -5.14 8.58
CA MET A 1 4.71 -5.77 7.30
C MET A 1 5.97 -5.09 6.78
N GLN A 2 6.94 -5.86 6.29
CA GLN A 2 8.18 -5.36 5.68
C GLN A 2 8.44 -6.03 4.33
N ILE A 3 8.94 -5.29 3.34
CA ILE A 3 9.37 -5.86 2.05
C ILE A 3 10.85 -6.28 2.17
N LYS A 4 11.17 -7.54 1.85
CA LYS A 4 12.54 -8.08 1.91
C LYS A 4 13.17 -8.34 0.55
N ARG A 5 12.38 -8.70 -0.45
CA ARG A 5 12.91 -9.08 -1.77
C ARG A 5 11.90 -8.80 -2.89
N LEU A 6 12.41 -8.41 -4.06
CA LEU A 6 11.69 -8.35 -5.32
C LEU A 6 12.35 -9.28 -6.31
N GLU A 7 11.56 -10.05 -7.05
CA GLU A 7 12.01 -10.77 -8.24
C GLU A 7 11.12 -10.32 -9.40
N ILE A 8 11.68 -9.54 -10.32
CA ILE A 8 10.95 -8.99 -11.46
C ILE A 8 11.24 -9.87 -12.67
N ALA A 9 10.24 -10.64 -13.11
CA ALA A 9 10.32 -11.43 -14.34
C ALA A 9 10.34 -10.51 -15.56
N GLY A 10 9.41 -9.54 -15.60
CA GLY A 10 9.39 -8.46 -16.58
C GLY A 10 8.46 -7.32 -16.16
N PHE A 11 8.99 -6.10 -16.06
CA PHE A 11 8.20 -4.91 -15.74
C PHE A 11 8.94 -3.63 -16.13
N GLY A 12 8.37 -2.86 -17.05
CA GLY A 12 9.02 -1.71 -17.68
C GLY A 12 10.37 -2.12 -18.26
N LYS A 13 11.44 -1.51 -17.78
CA LYS A 13 12.80 -1.83 -18.25
C LYS A 13 13.48 -2.99 -17.50
N PHE A 14 12.88 -3.51 -16.43
CA PHE A 14 13.45 -4.62 -15.67
C PHE A 14 13.05 -5.95 -16.28
N GLN A 15 14.03 -6.82 -16.49
CA GLN A 15 13.84 -8.19 -16.97
C GLN A 15 14.78 -9.09 -16.18
N GLN A 16 14.21 -10.13 -15.56
CA GLN A 16 14.95 -11.08 -14.73
C GLN A 16 15.86 -10.40 -13.69
N LYS A 17 15.32 -9.37 -13.00
CA LYS A 17 16.06 -8.62 -11.98
C LYS A 17 15.61 -8.99 -10.59
N GLN A 18 16.56 -9.03 -9.66
CA GLN A 18 16.31 -9.28 -8.25
C GLN A 18 16.85 -8.11 -7.42
N PHE A 19 16.11 -7.75 -6.38
CA PHE A 19 16.49 -6.72 -5.43
C PHE A 19 16.25 -7.26 -4.02
N GLU A 20 17.24 -7.14 -3.16
CA GLU A 20 17.15 -7.52 -1.75
C GLU A 20 17.22 -6.27 -0.88
N PHE A 21 16.43 -6.29 0.18
CA PHE A 21 16.23 -5.18 1.07
C PHE A 21 16.63 -5.57 2.50
N GLY A 22 17.51 -4.77 3.08
CA GLY A 22 17.93 -4.88 4.47
C GLY A 22 16.92 -4.29 5.45
N ASP A 23 17.38 -4.09 6.69
CA ASP A 23 16.60 -3.44 7.73
C ASP A 23 16.89 -1.94 7.81
N GLY A 24 15.93 -1.18 8.35
CA GLY A 24 16.05 0.26 8.52
C GLY A 24 15.90 1.06 7.21
N LEU A 25 16.51 2.24 7.19
CA LEU A 25 16.43 3.17 6.07
C LEU A 25 17.26 2.68 4.89
N GLN A 26 16.63 2.54 3.73
CA GLN A 26 17.27 2.11 2.51
C GLN A 26 17.19 3.19 1.44
N VAL A 27 18.35 3.48 0.84
CA VAL A 27 18.47 4.51 -0.19
C VAL A 27 18.73 3.84 -1.53
N ILE A 28 17.81 4.05 -2.47
CA ILE A 28 17.92 3.52 -3.82
C ILE A 28 18.25 4.68 -4.76
N TYR A 29 19.46 4.67 -5.29
CA TYR A 29 20.00 5.75 -6.11
C TYR A 29 20.41 5.27 -7.50
N GLY A 30 20.63 6.22 -8.39
CA GLY A 30 21.03 5.99 -9.78
C GLY A 30 20.61 7.15 -10.66
N LEU A 31 21.07 7.16 -11.91
CA LEU A 31 20.75 8.20 -12.89
C LEU A 31 19.24 8.35 -13.12
N ASN A 32 18.83 9.46 -13.71
CA ASN A 32 17.47 9.53 -14.26
C ASN A 32 17.24 8.35 -15.21
N GLU A 33 16.01 7.86 -15.24
CA GLU A 33 15.65 6.67 -16.04
C GLU A 33 16.33 5.37 -15.58
N SER A 34 17.03 5.36 -14.44
CA SER A 34 17.61 4.14 -13.85
C SER A 34 16.56 3.13 -13.35
N GLY A 35 15.27 3.48 -13.37
CA GLY A 35 14.16 2.57 -13.06
C GLY A 35 13.61 2.70 -11.64
N LYS A 36 14.04 3.69 -10.87
CA LYS A 36 13.55 3.94 -9.50
C LYS A 36 12.03 4.08 -9.44
N SER A 37 11.46 4.93 -10.29
CA SER A 37 9.99 5.10 -10.38
C SER A 37 9.30 3.83 -10.87
N THR A 38 9.93 3.08 -11.78
CA THR A 38 9.42 1.78 -12.27
C THR A 38 9.36 0.74 -11.16
N MET A 39 10.37 0.68 -10.29
CA MET A 39 10.37 -0.23 -9.14
C MET A 39 9.30 0.16 -8.11
N ARG A 40 9.09 1.47 -7.86
CA ARG A 40 7.97 1.93 -7.04
C ARG A 40 6.62 1.47 -7.63
N ALA A 41 6.42 1.65 -8.93
CA ALA A 41 5.22 1.20 -9.62
C ALA A 41 5.04 -0.33 -9.55
N PHE A 42 6.14 -1.09 -9.65
CA PHE A 42 6.11 -2.55 -9.48
C PHE A 42 5.65 -2.94 -8.08
N ILE A 43 6.24 -2.37 -7.03
CA ILE A 43 5.85 -2.65 -5.63
C ILE A 43 4.36 -2.36 -5.43
N LEU A 44 3.88 -1.20 -5.90
CA LEU A 44 2.46 -0.84 -5.79
C LEU A 44 1.56 -1.82 -6.55
N GLY A 45 1.97 -2.23 -7.75
CA GLY A 45 1.26 -3.23 -8.55
C GLY A 45 1.24 -4.62 -7.91
N MET A 46 2.29 -4.99 -7.17
CA MET A 46 2.30 -6.22 -6.38
C MET A 46 1.29 -6.16 -5.24
N LEU A 47 1.31 -5.08 -4.46
CA LEU A 47 0.44 -4.92 -3.28
C LEU A 47 -1.04 -4.74 -3.64
N PHE A 48 -1.35 -3.89 -4.64
CA PHE A 48 -2.72 -3.49 -4.95
C PHE A 48 -3.26 -4.02 -6.28
N GLY A 49 -2.45 -4.80 -7.01
CA GLY A 49 -2.78 -5.28 -8.35
C GLY A 49 -2.25 -4.37 -9.46
N PHE A 50 -1.92 -4.97 -10.59
CA PHE A 50 -1.47 -4.24 -11.78
C PHE A 50 -2.66 -3.60 -12.52
N PRO A 51 -2.45 -2.44 -13.17
CA PRO A 51 -3.47 -1.83 -14.01
C PRO A 51 -3.99 -2.79 -15.10
N SER A 52 -5.25 -2.59 -15.49
CA SER A 52 -5.88 -3.37 -16.56
C SER A 52 -5.17 -3.16 -17.90
N ARG A 53 -5.26 -4.15 -18.81
CA ARG A 53 -4.78 -4.06 -20.20
C ARG A 53 -5.35 -2.87 -20.98
N ARG A 54 -6.49 -2.33 -20.55
CA ARG A 54 -7.09 -1.12 -21.12
C ARG A 54 -6.24 0.14 -20.88
N HIS A 55 -5.29 0.10 -19.95
CA HIS A 55 -4.38 1.19 -19.60
C HIS A 55 -2.91 0.76 -19.79
N PRO A 56 -2.47 0.48 -21.04
CA PRO A 56 -1.15 -0.10 -21.32
C PRO A 56 0.02 0.81 -20.89
N LEU A 57 -0.18 2.14 -20.94
CA LEU A 57 0.80 3.12 -20.47
C LEU A 57 1.07 3.01 -18.96
N GLU A 58 0.07 2.60 -18.17
CA GLU A 58 0.19 2.43 -16.72
C GLU A 58 0.69 1.04 -16.33
N ARG A 59 0.51 0.04 -17.21
CA ARG A 59 0.96 -1.34 -16.96
C ARG A 59 2.47 -1.49 -16.91
N HIS A 60 3.23 -0.54 -17.47
CA HIS A 60 4.67 -0.71 -17.67
C HIS A 60 4.98 -2.07 -18.33
N GLU A 61 4.36 -2.35 -19.48
CA GLU A 61 4.68 -3.58 -20.21
C GLU A 61 6.16 -3.58 -20.63
N PRO A 62 6.90 -4.67 -20.38
CA PRO A 62 8.31 -4.74 -20.76
C PRO A 62 8.47 -4.95 -22.26
N GLN A 63 9.51 -4.33 -22.83
CA GLN A 63 9.83 -4.50 -24.25
C GLN A 63 10.74 -5.71 -24.46
N GLY A 64 10.43 -6.58 -25.42
CA GLY A 64 11.30 -7.71 -25.79
C GLY A 64 11.17 -8.97 -24.91
N THR A 65 10.14 -9.06 -24.06
CA THR A 65 9.79 -10.28 -23.34
C THR A 65 8.28 -10.40 -23.16
N ASN A 66 7.76 -11.63 -23.18
CA ASN A 66 6.36 -11.91 -22.87
C ASN A 66 6.11 -12.11 -21.36
N GLN A 67 7.17 -12.11 -20.55
CA GLN A 67 7.06 -12.19 -19.10
C GLN A 67 6.60 -10.85 -18.54
N TYR A 68 5.56 -10.85 -17.71
CA TYR A 68 5.00 -9.65 -17.08
C TYR A 68 4.75 -9.91 -15.59
N GLY A 69 5.21 -9.01 -14.72
CA GLY A 69 5.08 -9.15 -13.27
C GLY A 69 6.28 -9.84 -12.62
N GLY A 70 6.04 -10.57 -11.54
CA GLY A 70 7.09 -11.17 -10.72
C GLY A 70 6.60 -11.59 -9.33
N SER A 71 7.51 -11.57 -8.36
CA SER A 71 7.24 -11.88 -6.97
C SER A 71 7.80 -10.82 -6.01
N ILE A 72 7.17 -10.72 -4.83
CA ILE A 72 7.61 -9.91 -3.70
C ILE A 72 7.59 -10.77 -2.44
N GLU A 73 8.63 -10.67 -1.62
CA GLU A 73 8.67 -11.29 -0.31
C GLU A 73 8.37 -10.27 0.78
N LEU A 74 7.37 -10.61 1.60
CA LEU A 74 6.83 -9.80 2.67
C LEU A 74 7.05 -10.53 4.00
N VAL A 75 7.58 -9.84 4.99
CA VAL A 75 7.67 -10.33 6.37
C VAL A 75 6.50 -9.74 7.17
N VAL A 76 5.70 -10.63 7.76
CA VAL A 76 4.58 -10.29 8.65
C VAL A 76 4.65 -11.22 9.84
N ASP A 77 4.67 -10.65 11.05
CA ASP A 77 4.77 -11.40 12.31
C ASP A 77 5.88 -12.48 12.26
N GLU A 78 7.09 -12.04 11.88
CA GLU A 78 8.30 -12.87 11.71
C GLU A 78 8.21 -13.98 10.64
N THR A 79 7.08 -14.09 9.95
CA THR A 79 6.85 -15.08 8.89
C THR A 79 7.06 -14.45 7.52
N THR A 80 7.84 -15.12 6.66
CA THR A 80 8.06 -14.68 5.27
C THR A 80 7.02 -15.29 4.34
N TYR A 81 6.33 -14.42 3.61
CA TYR A 81 5.37 -14.79 2.58
C TYR A 81 5.86 -14.31 1.21
N ARG A 82 5.65 -15.13 0.19
CA ARG A 82 5.95 -14.77 -1.20
C ARG A 82 4.63 -14.59 -1.95
N LEU A 83 4.40 -13.35 -2.39
CA LEU A 83 3.30 -12.98 -3.28
C LEU A 83 3.80 -13.01 -4.72
N THR A 84 3.10 -13.71 -5.60
CA THR A 84 3.44 -13.81 -7.02
C THR A 84 2.28 -13.32 -7.89
N ARG A 85 2.58 -12.48 -8.87
CA ARG A 85 1.64 -12.00 -9.90
C ARG A 85 2.33 -12.07 -11.25
N LEU A 86 1.87 -12.95 -12.14
CA LEU A 86 2.47 -13.18 -13.46
C LEU A 86 1.44 -13.07 -14.57
N GLY A 87 1.53 -12.03 -15.39
CA GLY A 87 0.62 -11.81 -16.51
C GLY A 87 -0.85 -11.82 -16.07
N ASP A 88 -1.61 -12.76 -16.63
CA ASP A 88 -3.03 -13.00 -16.31
C ASP A 88 -3.25 -14.18 -15.37
N GLN A 89 -2.18 -14.78 -14.87
CA GLN A 89 -2.30 -15.90 -13.95
C GLN A 89 -2.90 -15.41 -12.62
N PRO A 90 -3.70 -16.25 -11.95
CA PRO A 90 -4.17 -15.95 -10.60
C PRO A 90 -2.98 -15.63 -9.69
N ALA A 91 -3.12 -14.57 -8.90
CA ALA A 91 -2.10 -14.23 -7.92
C ALA A 91 -2.03 -15.33 -6.85
N THR A 92 -0.81 -15.64 -6.41
CA THR A 92 -0.57 -16.65 -5.37
C THR A 92 0.15 -16.05 -4.19
N LEU A 93 -0.17 -16.54 -2.99
CA LEU A 93 0.50 -16.20 -1.75
C LEU A 93 0.92 -17.52 -1.09
N VAL A 94 2.19 -17.63 -0.74
CA VAL A 94 2.73 -18.83 -0.08
C VAL A 94 3.55 -18.45 1.14
N ASN A 95 3.53 -19.27 2.18
CA ASN A 95 4.52 -19.20 3.25
C ASN A 95 5.84 -19.79 2.71
N VAL A 96 6.94 -19.03 2.79
CA VAL A 96 8.23 -19.42 2.20
C VAL A 96 8.88 -20.59 2.93
N GLN A 97 8.67 -20.72 4.25
CA GLN A 97 9.27 -21.79 5.05
C GLN A 97 8.55 -23.12 4.83
N THR A 98 7.21 -23.11 4.85
CA THR A 98 6.40 -24.32 4.75
C THR A 98 5.99 -24.67 3.32
N GLN A 99 6.15 -23.73 2.38
CA GLN A 99 5.65 -23.80 1.01
C GLN A 99 4.12 -23.94 0.91
N ALA A 100 3.39 -23.77 2.02
CA ALA A 100 1.94 -23.88 2.04
C ALA A 100 1.30 -22.66 1.38
N ALA A 101 0.35 -22.91 0.48
CA ALA A 101 -0.51 -21.87 -0.09
C ALA A 101 -1.33 -21.19 1.01
N GLN A 102 -1.48 -19.87 0.89
CA GLN A 102 -2.19 -19.03 1.83
C GLN A 102 -3.31 -18.26 1.11
N PRO A 103 -4.43 -17.96 1.79
CA PRO A 103 -5.47 -17.15 1.21
C PRO A 103 -4.96 -15.74 0.86
N LEU A 104 -5.23 -15.28 -0.37
CA LEU A 104 -4.83 -13.94 -0.80
C LEU A 104 -5.48 -12.83 0.07
N ALA A 105 -6.63 -13.12 0.70
CA ALA A 105 -7.30 -12.23 1.64
C ALA A 105 -6.43 -11.84 2.86
N LEU A 106 -5.35 -12.56 3.15
CA LEU A 106 -4.38 -12.12 4.16
C LEU A 106 -3.68 -10.82 3.74
N LEU A 107 -3.40 -10.64 2.45
CA LEU A 107 -2.80 -9.41 1.94
C LEU A 107 -3.70 -8.21 2.23
N ASP A 108 -5.01 -8.35 1.99
CA ASP A 108 -5.98 -7.29 2.28
C ASP A 108 -6.01 -6.95 3.78
N LYS A 109 -5.90 -7.96 4.65
CA LYS A 109 -5.80 -7.75 6.10
C LYS A 109 -4.52 -7.02 6.51
N TRP A 110 -3.38 -7.30 5.87
CA TRP A 110 -2.12 -6.63 6.18
C TRP A 110 -2.06 -5.19 5.69
N LEU A 111 -2.80 -4.87 4.63
CA LEU A 111 -2.89 -3.53 4.07
C LEU A 111 -4.00 -2.68 4.72
N ALA A 112 -5.00 -3.32 5.33
CA ALA A 112 -6.08 -2.64 6.03
C ALA A 112 -5.57 -1.68 7.13
N PRO A 113 -6.24 -0.54 7.35
CA PRO A 113 -7.47 -0.08 6.67
C PRO A 113 -7.21 0.63 5.34
N TYR A 114 -5.98 0.59 4.81
CA TYR A 114 -5.57 1.44 3.70
C TYR A 114 -5.87 0.83 2.34
N ASP A 115 -6.63 1.56 1.53
CA ASP A 115 -6.69 1.29 0.08
C ASP A 115 -5.43 1.82 -0.63
N ARG A 116 -5.35 1.59 -1.95
CA ARG A 116 -4.21 2.02 -2.78
C ARG A 116 -3.99 3.53 -2.72
N ASP A 117 -5.05 4.32 -2.76
CA ASP A 117 -4.95 5.78 -2.85
C ASP A 117 -4.54 6.37 -1.50
N GLN A 118 -5.06 5.83 -0.41
CA GLN A 118 -4.63 6.14 0.95
C GLN A 118 -3.18 5.73 1.16
N TYR A 119 -2.78 4.54 0.72
CA TYR A 119 -1.40 4.08 0.84
C TYR A 119 -0.43 5.01 0.10
N LEU A 120 -0.79 5.42 -1.12
CA LEU A 120 0.00 6.37 -1.90
C LEU A 120 0.18 7.71 -1.18
N ARG A 121 -0.86 8.23 -0.55
CA ARG A 121 -0.82 9.52 0.15
C ARG A 121 -0.05 9.47 1.47
N LEU A 122 -0.12 8.36 2.19
CA LEU A 122 0.43 8.22 3.54
C LEU A 122 1.89 7.73 3.54
N PHE A 123 2.20 6.78 2.67
CA PHE A 123 3.48 6.05 2.71
C PHE A 123 4.41 6.35 1.55
N THR A 124 3.96 7.16 0.59
CA THR A 124 4.78 7.47 -0.58
C THR A 124 4.77 8.96 -0.88
N PHE A 125 5.91 9.49 -1.27
CA PHE A 125 6.03 10.84 -1.82
C PHE A 125 6.84 10.77 -3.11
N ASN A 126 6.36 11.42 -4.15
CA ASN A 126 7.03 11.55 -5.44
C ASN A 126 7.59 12.97 -5.61
N GLN A 127 8.31 13.22 -6.70
CA GLN A 127 8.94 14.52 -6.93
C GLN A 127 7.93 15.66 -7.08
N ALA A 128 6.79 15.43 -7.73
CA ALA A 128 5.75 16.44 -7.85
C ALA A 128 5.15 16.74 -6.47
N GLU A 129 4.81 15.72 -5.68
CA GLU A 129 4.30 15.86 -4.31
C GLU A 129 5.29 16.64 -3.41
N LEU A 130 6.58 16.30 -3.48
CA LEU A 130 7.63 17.03 -2.74
C LEU A 130 7.81 18.48 -3.21
N THR A 131 7.56 18.77 -4.49
CA THR A 131 7.62 20.13 -5.03
C THR A 131 6.44 20.95 -4.52
N VAL A 132 5.23 20.39 -4.54
CA VAL A 132 4.04 21.04 -3.98
C VAL A 132 4.22 21.28 -2.48
N LEU A 133 4.74 20.30 -1.74
CA LEU A 133 5.02 20.44 -0.29
C LEU A 133 5.99 21.59 0.02
N LYS A 134 6.99 21.83 -0.84
CA LYS A 134 7.93 22.96 -0.68
C LYS A 134 7.29 24.32 -0.91
N THR A 135 6.22 24.37 -1.70
CA THR A 135 5.49 25.61 -2.01
C THR A 135 4.27 25.84 -1.12
N MET A 136 3.88 24.85 -0.30
CA MET A 136 2.77 24.98 0.62
C MET A 136 3.12 25.88 1.80
N HIS A 137 2.14 26.68 2.24
CA HIS A 137 2.26 27.40 3.49
C HIS A 137 2.18 26.43 4.68
N ALA A 138 2.83 26.79 5.79
CA ALA A 138 2.89 25.94 6.99
C ALA A 138 1.51 25.54 7.53
N SER A 139 0.48 26.38 7.33
CA SER A 139 -0.91 26.08 7.67
C SER A 139 -1.50 24.93 6.85
N ASP A 140 -1.22 24.90 5.56
CA ASP A 140 -1.75 23.90 4.62
C ASP A 140 -1.06 22.55 4.84
N LEU A 141 0.25 22.58 5.11
CA LEU A 141 1.02 21.41 5.51
C LEU A 141 0.47 20.79 6.80
N ASN A 142 0.10 21.61 7.79
CA ASN A 142 -0.44 21.13 9.05
C ASN A 142 -1.81 20.46 8.86
N VAL A 143 -2.68 21.02 8.00
CA VAL A 143 -3.96 20.39 7.62
C VAL A 143 -3.73 19.05 6.91
N GLN A 144 -2.75 18.98 6.01
CA GLN A 144 -2.43 17.74 5.30
C GLN A 144 -1.86 16.67 6.23
N LEU A 145 -0.99 17.04 7.17
CA LEU A 145 -0.48 16.15 8.22
C LEU A 145 -1.58 15.71 9.19
N GLN A 146 -2.52 16.59 9.53
CA GLN A 146 -3.70 16.24 10.31
C GLN A 146 -4.60 15.25 9.55
N GLN A 147 -4.82 15.45 8.25
CA GLN A 147 -5.57 14.53 7.41
C GLN A 147 -4.91 13.15 7.32
N VAL A 148 -3.57 13.11 7.21
CA VAL A 148 -2.76 11.89 7.28
C VAL A 148 -2.98 11.14 8.60
N GLY A 149 -3.07 11.87 9.73
CA GLY A 149 -3.42 11.29 11.04
C GLY A 149 -4.90 10.93 11.22
N LEU A 150 -5.80 11.53 10.43
CA LEU A 150 -7.26 11.34 10.52
C LEU A 150 -7.77 10.11 9.76
N VAL A 151 -7.09 9.63 8.70
CA VAL A 151 -7.54 8.46 7.90
C VAL A 151 -7.65 7.18 8.74
N GLY A 152 -6.80 7.00 9.76
CA GLY A 152 -6.92 5.92 10.75
C GLY A 152 -7.90 6.19 11.90
N SER A 153 -8.41 7.42 12.02
CA SER A 153 -9.31 7.86 13.10
C SER A 153 -10.79 7.76 12.77
N ALA A 154 -11.16 7.49 11.51
CA ALA A 154 -12.56 7.44 11.09
C ALA A 154 -13.40 6.43 11.89
N PRO A 155 -12.94 5.18 12.15
CA PRO A 155 -13.68 4.24 13.00
C PRO A 155 -13.79 4.74 14.45
N TRP A 156 -12.76 5.42 14.96
CA TRP A 156 -12.73 5.96 16.32
C TRP A 156 -13.67 7.16 16.47
N ARG A 157 -13.81 7.99 15.43
CA ARG A 157 -14.77 9.10 15.41
C ARG A 157 -16.19 8.60 15.31
N GLU A 158 -16.45 7.61 14.47
CA GLU A 158 -17.77 6.98 14.37
C GLU A 158 -18.16 6.34 15.70
N THR A 159 -17.25 5.58 16.31
CA THR A 159 -17.42 5.01 17.66
C THR A 159 -17.68 6.10 18.71
N ALA A 160 -16.90 7.18 18.71
CA ALA A 160 -17.09 8.29 19.64
C ALA A 160 -18.43 9.03 19.42
N THR A 161 -18.89 9.17 18.17
CA THR A 161 -20.20 9.74 17.88
C THR A 161 -21.35 8.83 18.30
N THR A 162 -21.20 7.51 18.13
CA THR A 162 -22.19 6.53 18.61
C THR A 162 -22.26 6.56 20.13
N LEU A 163 -21.11 6.48 20.82
CA LEU A 163 -21.05 6.58 22.29
C LEU A 163 -21.65 7.89 22.82
N ARG A 164 -21.46 9.00 22.10
CA ARG A 164 -22.04 10.28 22.48
C ARG A 164 -23.56 10.31 22.27
N THR A 165 -24.04 9.78 21.14
CA THR A 165 -25.48 9.65 20.86
C THR A 165 -26.16 8.74 21.88
N ASP A 166 -25.53 7.60 22.23
CA ASP A 166 -26.04 6.66 23.23
C ASP A 166 -26.08 7.29 24.62
N ALA A 167 -25.05 8.05 24.99
CA ALA A 167 -25.03 8.81 26.23
C ALA A 167 -26.11 9.89 26.25
N GLU A 168 -26.29 10.64 25.16
CA GLU A 168 -27.35 11.65 25.04
C GLU A 168 -28.75 11.01 25.12
N ALA A 169 -28.94 9.80 24.59
CA ALA A 169 -30.19 9.03 24.70
C ALA A 169 -30.44 8.50 26.12
N LEU A 170 -29.40 8.03 26.82
CA LEU A 170 -29.47 7.52 28.20
C LEU A 170 -29.64 8.63 29.25
N TYR A 171 -29.09 9.82 28.99
CA TYR A 171 -29.09 10.96 29.92
C TYR A 171 -30.05 12.10 29.51
N SER A 172 -30.90 11.90 28.50
CA SER A 172 -31.94 12.88 28.15
C SER A 172 -32.98 12.99 29.28
N PRO A 173 -33.39 14.20 29.70
CA PRO A 173 -34.31 14.41 30.83
C PRO A 173 -35.72 13.81 30.66
N ALA A 174 -36.05 13.22 29.51
CA ALA A 174 -37.38 12.71 29.20
C ALA A 174 -37.70 11.32 29.81
N ALA A 175 -36.73 10.64 30.44
CA ALA A 175 -36.97 9.38 31.16
C ALA A 175 -37.09 9.52 32.69
N ALA A 176 -37.02 10.76 33.22
CA ALA A 176 -37.18 11.04 34.65
C ALA A 176 -38.56 11.63 34.95
N ASN A 177 -39.64 10.87 34.70
CA ASN A 177 -40.90 10.98 35.44
C ASN A 177 -41.88 9.84 35.08
N PRO A 178 -42.01 8.81 35.94
CA PRO A 178 -43.28 8.19 36.22
C PRO A 178 -43.77 8.75 37.56
N GLY A 179 -44.62 9.78 37.49
CA GLY A 179 -45.45 10.26 38.60
C GLY A 179 -46.89 9.85 38.35
#